data_AF-A0A1G8J035-F1
#
_entry.id   AF-A0A1G8J035-F1
#
_cell.length_a   1.000
_cell.length_b   1.000
_cell.length_c   1.000
_cell.angle_alpha   90.00
_cell.angle_beta   90.00
_cell.angle_gamma   90.00
#
_symmetry.space_group_name_H-M   'P 1'
#
loop_
_entity.id
_entity.type
_entity.pdbx_description
1 polymer ?
#
loop_
_entity_poly.entity_id
_entity_poly.type
_entity_poly.pdbx_seq_one_letter_code
_entity_poly.pdbx_strand_id
1 'polypeptide(L)' 'MTLDHSHSEAIDLAGTWLAQNPRDRLAEPVIPLLRQRFGLSLAESVEACRVAAKIREAADAKP' A
#
# COMPACT_ATOMS: atom_id res chain seq x y z
N MET A 1 -20.78 0.08 16.51
CA MET A 1 -19.52 -0.69 16.65
C MET A 1 -19.12 -1.10 15.23
N THR A 2 -18.53 -0.19 14.44
CA THR A 2 -18.55 -0.31 12.96
C THR A 2 -17.31 0.34 12.31
N LEU A 3 -16.09 0.12 12.81
CA LEU A 3 -14.98 1.03 12.43
C LEU A 3 -13.61 0.43 12.09
N ASP A 4 -13.44 -0.89 11.96
CA ASP A 4 -12.11 -1.43 11.62
C ASP A 4 -11.98 -1.97 10.18
N HIS A 5 -13.07 -2.44 9.56
CA HIS A 5 -13.00 -3.09 8.25
C HIS A 5 -12.72 -2.12 7.10
N SER A 6 -13.32 -0.92 7.12
CA SER A 6 -13.13 0.07 6.03
C SER A 6 -11.71 0.62 5.96
N HIS A 7 -11.04 0.74 7.11
CA HIS A 7 -9.64 1.16 7.17
C HIS A 7 -8.71 0.06 6.64
N SER A 8 -8.99 -1.21 6.98
CA SER A 8 -8.23 -2.34 6.45
C SER A 8 -8.31 -2.44 4.93
N GLU A 9 -9.50 -2.27 4.35
CA GLU A 9 -9.68 -2.35 2.88
C GLU A 9 -8.87 -1.29 2.12
N ALA A 10 -8.84 -0.04 2.60
CA ALA A 10 -8.11 1.03 1.93
C ALA A 10 -6.58 0.79 1.96
N ILE A 11 -6.06 0.25 3.06
CA ILE A 11 -4.66 -0.14 3.22
C ILE A 11 -4.31 -1.30 2.27
N ASP A 12 -5.14 -2.34 2.23
CA ASP A 12 -4.92 -3.52 1.39
C ASP A 12 -4.95 -3.17 -0.10
N LEU A 13 -5.89 -2.31 -0.50
CA LEU A 13 -5.99 -1.79 -1.87
C LEU A 13 -4.74 -0.97 -2.23
N ALA A 14 -4.33 -0.05 -1.37
CA ALA A 14 -3.14 0.79 -1.59
C ALA A 14 -1.85 -0.05 -1.66
N GLY A 15 -1.71 -1.04 -0.78
CA GLY A 15 -0.57 -1.95 -0.75
C GLY A 15 -0.49 -2.84 -1.99
N THR A 16 -1.63 -3.39 -2.43
CA THR A 16 -1.73 -4.17 -3.66
C THR A 16 -1.38 -3.33 -4.89
N TRP A 17 -1.92 -2.11 -4.98
CA TRP A 17 -1.60 -1.18 -6.05
C TRP A 17 -0.10 -0.84 -6.08
N LEU A 18 0.49 -0.57 -4.92
CA LEU A 18 1.91 -0.25 -4.81
C LEU A 18 2.79 -1.46 -5.17
N ALA A 19 2.39 -2.69 -4.82
CA ALA A 19 3.12 -3.90 -5.20
C ALA A 19 3.23 -4.05 -6.73
N GLN A 20 2.18 -3.68 -7.46
CA GLN A 20 2.12 -3.73 -8.92
C GLN A 20 2.81 -2.54 -9.60
N ASN A 21 3.02 -1.43 -8.89
CA ASN A 21 3.64 -0.20 -9.40
C ASN A 21 4.98 0.05 -8.66
N PRO A 22 6.09 -0.57 -9.11
CA PRO A 22 7.37 -0.47 -8.42
C PRO A 22 7.84 0.98 -8.32
N ARG A 23 8.55 1.29 -7.22
CA ARG A 23 9.01 2.63 -6.85
C ARG A 23 9.78 3.33 -7.97
N ASP A 24 10.56 2.59 -8.74
CA ASP A 24 11.37 3.13 -9.83
C ASP A 24 10.55 3.71 -10.99
N ARG A 25 9.25 3.37 -11.06
CA ARG A 25 8.30 3.92 -12.03
C ARG A 25 7.47 5.07 -11.49
N LEU A 26 7.60 5.40 -10.19
CA LEU A 26 6.84 6.48 -9.58
C LEU A 26 7.67 7.77 -9.65
N ALA A 27 7.09 8.81 -10.25
CA ALA A 27 7.69 10.14 -10.30
C ALA A 27 7.64 10.87 -8.96
N GLU A 28 6.77 10.43 -8.05
CA GLU A 28 6.50 11.08 -6.76
C GLU A 28 6.85 10.18 -5.56
N PRO A 29 7.21 10.77 -4.41
CA PRO A 29 7.40 10.02 -3.18
C PRO A 29 6.16 9.22 -2.79
N VAL A 30 6.36 7.94 -2.44
CA VAL A 30 5.27 6.98 -2.20
C VAL A 30 4.26 7.44 -1.16
N ILE A 31 4.72 7.96 -0.01
CA ILE A 31 3.81 8.29 1.11
C ILE A 31 2.83 9.42 0.74
N PRO A 32 3.28 10.61 0.26
CA PRO A 32 2.36 11.63 -0.26
C PRO A 32 1.39 11.10 -1.31
N LEU A 33 1.88 10.28 -2.25
CA LEU A 33 1.07 9.72 -3.33
C LEU A 33 -0.04 8.81 -2.80
N LEU A 34 0.26 7.93 -1.84
CA LEU A 34 -0.74 7.05 -1.23
C LEU A 34 -1.80 7.83 -0.45
N ARG A 35 -1.38 8.87 0.29
CA ARG A 35 -2.30 9.76 1.01
C ARG A 35 -3.26 10.47 0.07
N GLN A 36 -2.75 11.02 -1.04
CA GLN A 36 -3.57 11.74 -2.02
C GLN A 36 -4.49 10.80 -2.81
N ARG A 37 -3.99 9.63 -3.20
CA ARG A 37 -4.72 8.69 -4.07
C ARG A 37 -5.79 7.89 -3.33
N PHE A 38 -5.54 7.52 -2.08
CA PHE A 38 -6.40 6.61 -1.32
C PHE A 38 -6.99 7.24 -0.05
N GLY A 39 -6.70 8.52 0.22
CA GLY A 39 -7.23 9.23 1.39
C GLY A 39 -6.63 8.78 2.73
N LEU A 40 -5.48 8.09 2.68
CA LEU A 40 -4.87 7.49 3.87
C LEU A 40 -4.24 8.53 4.80
N SER A 41 -4.25 8.23 6.09
CA SER A 41 -3.36 8.84 7.08
C SER A 41 -1.90 8.41 6.87
N LEU A 42 -0.99 9.02 7.62
CA LEU A 42 0.44 8.72 7.52
C LEU A 42 0.71 7.28 7.95
N ALA A 43 0.10 6.86 9.07
CA ALA A 43 0.23 5.51 9.61
C ALA A 43 -0.30 4.46 8.62
N GLU A 44 -1.48 4.68 8.05
CA GLU A 44 -2.07 3.78 7.05
C GLU A 44 -1.23 3.70 5.77
N SER A 45 -0.60 4.82 5.36
CA SER A 45 0.29 4.83 4.19
C SER A 45 1.57 4.02 4.43
N VAL A 46 2.12 4.07 5.65
CA VAL A 46 3.26 3.23 6.05
C VAL A 46 2.84 1.75 6.06
N GLU A 47 1.64 1.45 6.55
CA GLU A 47 1.13 0.09 6.57
C GLU A 47 0.90 -0.47 5.15
N ALA A 48 0.36 0.34 4.24
CA ALA A 48 0.23 -0.01 2.83
C ALA A 48 1.61 -0.31 2.18
N CYS A 49 2.66 0.41 2.58
CA CYS A 49 4.04 0.09 2.16
C CYS A 49 4.48 -1.28 2.66
N ARG A 50 4.15 -1.63 3.91
CA ARG A 50 4.43 -2.95 4.49
C ARG A 50 3.68 -4.07 3.78
N VAL A 51 2.42 -3.85 3.41
CA VAL A 51 1.62 -4.80 2.60
C VAL A 51 2.27 -5.02 1.24
N ALA A 52 2.66 -3.93 0.57
CA ALA A 52 3.32 -4.02 -0.74
C ALA A 52 4.64 -4.81 -0.69
N ALA A 53 5.44 -4.65 0.37
CA ALA A 53 6.68 -5.41 0.55
C ALA A 53 6.39 -6.92 0.67
N LYS A 54 5.43 -7.32 1.51
CA LYS A 54 5.03 -8.73 1.67
C LYS A 54 4.54 -9.36 0.37
N ILE A 55 3.78 -8.63 -0.44
CA ILE A 55 3.29 -9.12 -1.73
C ILE A 55 4.46 -9.40 -2.69
N ARG A 56 5.45 -8.51 -2.74
CA ARG A 56 6.66 -8.71 -3.57
C ARG A 56 7.48 -9.90 -3.09
N GLU A 57 7.72 -10.00 -1.79
CA GLU A 57 8.43 -11.15 -1.20
C GLU A 57 7.74 -12.48 -1.52
N ALA A 58 6.40 -12.53 -1.42
CA ALA A 58 5.64 -13.73 -1.78
C ALA A 58 5.70 -14.05 -3.28
N ALA A 59 5.80 -13.04 -4.15
CA ALA A 59 5.96 -13.24 -5.59
C ALA A 59 7.37 -13.76 -5.93
N ASP A 60 8.41 -13.24 -5.27
CA ASP A 60 9.80 -13.66 -5.45
C ASP A 60 10.08 -15.06 -4.87
N ALA A 61 9.32 -15.48 -3.84
CA ALA A 61 9.40 -16.81 -3.24
C ALA A 61 8.74 -17.92 -4.06
N LYS A 62 8.08 -17.60 -5.18
CA LYS A 62 7.44 -18.60 -6.05
C LYS A 62 8.49 -19.22 -6.98
N PRO A 63 8.69 -20.56 -6.94
CA PRO A 63 9.70 -21.26 -7.73
C PRO A 63 9.40 -21.27 -9.23
#